data_AF-A0A7C6Y0M2-F1
#
_entry.id   AF-A0A7C6Y0M2-F1
#
_cell.length_a   1.000
_cell.length_b   1.000
_cell.length_c   1.000
_cell.angle_alpha   90.00
_cell.angle_beta   90.00
_cell.angle_gamma   90.00
#
_symmetry.space_group_name_H-M   'P 1'
#
loop_
_entity.id
_entity.type
_entity.pdbx_description
1 polymer ?
#
loop_
_entity_poly.entity_id
_entity_poly.type
_entity_poly.pdbx_seq_one_letter_code
_entity_poly.pdbx_strand_id
1 'polypeptide(L)'
;SELFDRIVDKNLLVRRLNIVANHVLPEADAPKKNDGFVQLDLFTDYAALEAKQERERAELEREKKMQQAMLTIKKKFGKNAILKGMNLEEGATAKDRNAQIGGHKA
;
A
#
# COMPACT_ATOMS: atom_id res chain seq x y z
N SER A 1 -20.83 16.92 -2.69
CA SER A 1 -21.01 15.51 -2.28
C SER A 1 -21.70 15.63 -0.95
N GLU A 2 -22.98 15.24 -0.88
CA GLU A 2 -23.85 15.64 0.23
C GLU A 2 -23.27 15.34 1.62
N LEU A 3 -22.53 14.22 1.77
CA LEU A 3 -21.88 13.87 3.02
C LEU A 3 -20.76 14.84 3.42
N PHE A 4 -19.89 15.22 2.48
CA PHE A 4 -18.80 16.16 2.74
C PHE A 4 -19.35 17.53 3.14
N ASP A 5 -20.35 18.02 2.41
CA ASP A 5 -20.97 19.32 2.64
C ASP A 5 -21.67 19.40 4.02
N ARG A 6 -22.09 18.25 4.56
CA ARG A 6 -22.72 18.11 5.87
C ARG A 6 -21.74 18.06 7.05
N ILE A 7 -20.57 17.45 6.87
CA ILE A 7 -19.62 17.20 7.98
C ILE A 7 -18.45 18.18 8.03
N VAL A 8 -18.24 18.96 6.96
CA VAL A 8 -17.12 19.89 6.88
C VAL A 8 -17.38 21.16 7.69
N ASP A 9 -16.41 21.59 8.50
CA ASP A 9 -16.44 22.88 9.17
C ASP A 9 -16.12 23.99 8.15
N LYS A 10 -17.09 24.89 7.94
CA LYS A 10 -16.98 25.98 6.97
C LYS A 10 -16.01 27.08 7.40
N ASN A 11 -15.63 27.12 8.67
CA ASN A 11 -14.68 28.11 9.20
C ASN A 11 -13.22 27.69 9.02
N LEU A 12 -12.95 26.45 8.59
CA LEU A 12 -11.60 25.93 8.38
C LEU A 12 -11.22 25.95 6.89
N LEU A 13 -9.94 26.15 6.60
CA LEU A 13 -9.39 26.01 5.25
C LEU A 13 -9.24 24.52 4.91
N VAL A 14 -10.24 23.96 4.24
CA VAL A 14 -10.25 22.53 3.85
C VAL A 14 -9.87 22.39 2.37
N ARG A 15 -8.82 21.60 2.09
CA ARG A 15 -8.42 21.23 0.72
C ARG A 15 -8.81 19.79 0.42
N ARG A 16 -9.72 19.59 -0.53
CA ARG A 16 -10.12 18.25 -0.97
C ARG A 16 -9.15 17.72 -2.01
N LEU A 17 -8.56 16.55 -1.74
CA LEU A 17 -7.74 15.80 -2.68
C LEU A 17 -8.51 14.53 -3.07
N ASN A 18 -8.61 14.26 -4.38
CA ASN A 18 -9.15 12.98 -4.87
C ASN A 18 -7.99 12.19 -5.47
N ILE A 19 -7.83 10.94 -5.03
CA ILE A 19 -6.86 10.00 -5.59
C ILE A 19 -7.67 8.92 -6.29
N VAL A 20 -7.39 8.69 -7.56
CA VAL A 20 -8.03 7.67 -8.38
C VAL A 20 -6.96 6.78 -8.97
N ALA A 21 -7.13 5.46 -8.85
CA ALA A 21 -6.30 4.50 -9.56
C ALA A 21 -6.94 4.19 -10.91
N ASN A 22 -6.40 4.78 -11.99
CA ASN A 22 -6.83 4.48 -13.36
C ASN A 22 -5.96 3.37 -13.96
N HIS A 23 -6.51 2.59 -14.89
CA HIS A 23 -5.80 1.52 -15.61
C HIS A 23 -5.15 0.48 -14.69
N VAL A 24 -5.89 0.04 -13.66
CA VAL A 24 -5.42 -1.02 -12.76
C VAL A 24 -5.28 -2.32 -13.55
N LEU A 25 -4.07 -2.89 -13.53
CA LEU A 25 -3.77 -4.17 -14.16
C LEU A 25 -3.56 -5.24 -13.09
N PRO A 26 -3.91 -6.51 -13.37
CA PRO A 26 -3.45 -7.63 -12.57
C PRO A 26 -1.93 -7.64 -12.47
N GLU A 27 -1.40 -8.10 -11.33
CA GLU A 27 0.06 -8.15 -11.10
C GLU A 27 0.78 -8.96 -12.19
N ALA A 28 0.16 -10.03 -12.68
CA ALA A 28 0.70 -10.87 -13.75
C ALA A 28 0.86 -10.13 -15.09
N ASP A 29 0.03 -9.11 -15.33
CA ASP A 29 -0.01 -8.33 -16.56
C ASP A 29 0.79 -7.01 -16.43
N ALA A 30 1.38 -6.76 -15.26
CA ALA A 30 2.18 -5.57 -15.03
C ALA A 30 3.46 -5.63 -15.88
N PRO A 31 3.77 -4.58 -16.66
CA PRO A 31 4.97 -4.56 -17.47
C PRO A 31 6.20 -4.62 -16.56
N LYS A 32 7.13 -5.53 -16.88
CA LYS A 32 8.42 -5.56 -16.19
C LYS A 32 9.16 -4.26 -16.51
N LYS A 33 9.80 -3.66 -15.49
CA LYS A 33 10.67 -2.50 -15.71
C LYS A 33 11.75 -2.89 -16.73
N ASN A 34 11.73 -2.23 -17.89
CA ASN A 34 12.50 -2.54 -19.08
C ASN A 34 12.10 -3.91 -19.66
N ASP A 35 11.53 -3.91 -20.86
CA ASP A 35 10.88 -5.05 -21.52
C ASP A 35 11.88 -6.13 -21.99
N GLY A 36 12.89 -6.44 -21.18
CA GLY A 36 14.01 -7.34 -21.48
C GLY A 36 15.13 -6.69 -22.31
N PHE A 37 14.90 -5.54 -22.94
CA PHE A 37 15.89 -4.88 -23.79
C PHE A 37 16.60 -3.77 -23.02
N VAL A 38 17.92 -3.90 -22.89
CA VAL A 38 18.81 -2.86 -22.37
C VAL A 38 19.81 -2.48 -23.45
N GLN A 39 19.96 -1.18 -23.71
CA GLN A 39 21.05 -0.70 -24.54
C GLN A 39 22.33 -0.75 -23.70
N LEU A 40 23.34 -1.44 -24.20
CA LEU A 40 24.64 -1.48 -23.54
C LEU A 40 25.44 -0.22 -23.87
N ASP A 41 25.93 0.45 -22.83
CA ASP A 41 26.95 1.47 -22.87
C ASP A 41 28.28 0.98 -22.23
N LEU A 42 29.39 1.52 -22.73
CA LEU A 42 30.76 1.16 -22.35
C LEU A 42 31.13 1.59 -20.92
N PHE A 43 30.48 2.64 -20.39
CA PHE A 43 30.80 3.21 -19.09
C PHE A 43 29.97 2.62 -17.94
N THR A 44 29.15 1.62 -18.21
CA THR A 44 28.26 1.00 -17.22
C THR A 44 28.86 -0.29 -16.67
N ASP A 45 28.92 -0.39 -15.33
CA ASP A 45 29.26 -1.64 -14.64
C ASP A 45 28.01 -2.53 -14.51
N TYR A 46 27.85 -3.45 -15.47
CA TYR A 46 26.72 -4.38 -15.50
C TYR A 46 26.73 -5.37 -14.34
N ALA A 47 27.90 -5.76 -13.84
CA ALA A 47 27.99 -6.69 -12.70
C ALA A 47 27.44 -6.03 -11.43
N ALA A 48 27.78 -4.77 -11.19
CA ALA A 48 27.21 -4.00 -10.09
C ALA A 48 25.69 -3.77 -10.25
N LEU A 49 25.24 -3.51 -11.49
CA LEU A 49 23.82 -3.31 -11.79
C LEU A 49 23.00 -4.59 -11.56
N GLU A 50 23.48 -5.74 -12.01
CA GLU A 50 22.86 -7.05 -11.76
C GLU A 50 22.78 -7.37 -10.27
N ALA A 51 23.89 -7.18 -9.54
CA ALA A 51 23.90 -7.40 -8.10
C ALA A 51 22.90 -6.50 -7.36
N LYS A 52 22.71 -5.26 -7.81
CA LYS A 52 21.70 -4.34 -7.27
C LYS A 52 20.29 -4.83 -7.58
N GLN A 53 20.01 -5.23 -8.81
CA GLN A 53 18.70 -5.75 -9.21
C GLN A 53 18.31 -7.00 -8.43
N GLU A 54 19.26 -7.93 -8.22
CA GLU A 54 19.00 -9.15 -7.45
C GLU A 54 18.73 -8.84 -5.97
N ARG A 55 19.42 -7.87 -5.38
CA ARG A 55 19.11 -7.38 -4.02
C ARG A 55 17.72 -6.77 -3.94
N GLU A 56 17.36 -5.89 -4.87
CA GLU A 56 16.03 -5.26 -4.93
C GLU A 56 14.92 -6.33 -5.09
N ARG A 57 15.13 -7.33 -5.96
CA ARG A 57 14.20 -8.45 -6.13
C ARG A 57 14.05 -9.27 -4.84
N ALA A 58 15.15 -9.58 -4.17
CA ALA A 58 15.13 -10.32 -2.91
C ALA A 58 14.39 -9.56 -1.79
N GLU A 59 14.56 -8.24 -1.71
CA GLU A 59 13.83 -7.39 -0.76
C GLU A 59 12.33 -7.35 -1.06
N LEU A 60 11.95 -7.17 -2.34
CA LEU A 60 10.56 -7.16 -2.78
C LEU A 60 9.87 -8.50 -2.50
N GLU A 61 10.53 -9.63 -2.77
CA GLU A 61 10.00 -10.96 -2.46
C GLU A 61 9.82 -11.18 -0.95
N ARG A 62 10.75 -10.68 -0.14
CA ARG A 62 10.64 -10.74 1.31
C ARG A 62 9.47 -9.91 1.82
N GLU A 63 9.29 -8.71 1.28
CA GLU A 63 8.15 -7.84 1.61
C GLU A 63 6.83 -8.49 1.20
N LYS A 64 6.73 -9.03 -0.02
CA LYS A 64 5.54 -9.72 -0.53
C LYS A 64 5.13 -10.88 0.37
N LYS A 65 6.09 -11.71 0.80
CA LYS A 65 5.83 -12.81 1.74
C LYS A 65 5.30 -12.32 3.08
N MET A 66 5.85 -11.22 3.61
CA MET A 66 5.37 -10.62 4.86
C MET A 66 3.94 -10.09 4.73
N GLN A 67 3.64 -9.37 3.64
CA GLN A 67 2.30 -8.86 3.36
C GLN A 67 1.27 -10.02 3.26
N GLN A 68 1.62 -11.09 2.55
CA GLN A 68 0.77 -12.27 2.41
C GLN A 68 0.53 -12.98 3.75
N ALA A 69 1.55 -13.09 4.59
CA ALA A 69 1.43 -13.64 5.94
C ALA A 69 0.47 -12.79 6.79
N MET A 70 0.62 -11.46 6.77
CA MET A 70 -0.27 -10.54 7.48
C MET A 70 -1.72 -10.66 7.00
N LEU A 71 -1.96 -10.77 5.69
CA LEU A 71 -3.30 -10.97 5.13
C LEU A 71 -3.90 -12.30 5.57
N THR A 72 -3.10 -13.36 5.59
CA THR A 72 -3.54 -14.70 6.03
C THR A 72 -3.98 -14.67 7.49
N ILE A 73 -3.19 -14.02 8.36
CA ILE A 73 -3.53 -13.87 9.79
C ILE A 73 -4.81 -13.05 9.94
N LYS A 74 -4.93 -11.91 9.25
CA LYS A 74 -6.13 -11.06 9.31
C LYS A 74 -7.39 -11.75 8.81
N LYS A 75 -7.29 -12.61 7.78
CA LYS A 75 -8.41 -13.42 7.29
C LYS A 75 -8.85 -14.46 8.31
N LYS A 76 -7.90 -15.11 9.00
CA LYS A 76 -8.19 -16.16 9.99
C LYS A 76 -8.66 -15.63 11.34
N PHE A 77 -8.08 -14.53 11.82
CA PHE A 77 -8.26 -14.03 13.19
C PHE A 77 -8.91 -12.64 13.26
N GLY A 78 -9.31 -12.07 12.12
CA GLY A 78 -9.99 -10.78 12.04
C GLY A 78 -9.04 -9.59 11.83
N LYS A 79 -9.62 -8.44 11.47
CA LYS A 79 -8.88 -7.23 11.07
C LYS A 79 -7.99 -6.64 12.19
N ASN A 80 -8.34 -6.89 13.45
CA ASN A 80 -7.60 -6.46 14.64
C ASN A 80 -6.54 -7.47 15.12
N ALA A 81 -6.33 -8.59 14.41
CA ALA A 81 -5.34 -9.60 14.79
C ALA A 81 -3.89 -9.10 14.74
N ILE A 82 -3.62 -8.07 13.94
CA ILE A 82 -2.31 -7.42 13.87
C ILE A 82 -2.51 -5.91 13.93
N LEU A 83 -1.95 -5.27 14.94
CA LEU A 83 -1.94 -3.83 15.15
C LEU A 83 -0.51 -3.32 15.29
N LYS A 84 -0.25 -2.10 14.84
CA LYS A 84 1.00 -1.39 15.07
C LYS A 84 0.93 -0.66 16.41
N GLY A 85 2.07 -0.34 17.04
CA GLY A 85 2.11 0.43 18.29
C GLY A 85 1.35 1.75 18.19
N MET A 86 1.52 2.48 17.09
CA MET A 86 0.78 3.72 16.77
C MET A 86 -0.75 3.57 16.78
N ASN A 87 -1.28 2.35 16.59
CA ASN A 87 -2.73 2.11 16.62
C ASN A 87 -3.29 2.04 18.05
N LEU A 88 -2.42 2.08 19.07
CA LEU A 88 -2.77 2.04 20.49
C LEU A 88 -2.64 3.39 21.18
N GLU A 89 -2.10 4.39 20.48
CA GLU A 89 -1.96 5.74 21.01
C GLU A 89 -3.33 6.40 21.21
N GLU A 90 -3.38 7.37 22.13
CA GLU A 90 -4.59 8.15 22.37
C GLU A 90 -4.99 8.92 21.10
N GLY A 91 -6.27 8.82 20.71
CA GLY A 91 -6.77 9.37 19.46
C GLY A 91 -6.61 8.48 18.23
N ALA A 92 -5.94 7.32 18.33
CA ALA A 92 -5.85 6.37 17.22
C ALA A 92 -7.20 5.67 16.95
N THR A 93 -7.73 5.80 15.73
CA THR A 93 -9.05 5.27 15.34
C THR A 93 -9.02 3.91 14.66
N ALA A 94 -7.82 3.32 14.50
CA ALA A 94 -7.63 2.14 13.66
C ALA A 94 -8.43 0.92 14.14
N LYS A 95 -8.50 0.68 15.46
CA LYS A 95 -9.26 -0.42 16.07
C LYS A 95 -10.76 -0.27 15.83
N ASP A 96 -11.30 0.92 16.11
CA ASP A 96 -12.73 1.20 15.97
C ASP A 96 -13.18 1.14 14.52
N ARG A 97 -12.37 1.70 13.62
CA ARG A 97 -12.61 1.62 12.17
C ARG A 97 -12.62 0.17 11.67
N ASN A 98 -11.74 -0.69 12.19
CA ASN A 98 -11.71 -2.10 11.80
C ASN A 98 -12.97 -2.87 12.21
N ALA A 99 -13.70 -2.40 13.23
CA ALA A 99 -14.99 -2.95 13.66
C ALA A 99 -16.19 -2.39 12.87
N GLN A 100 -15.98 -1.39 12.01
CA GLN A 100 -17.03 -0.82 11.17
C GLN A 100 -17.10 -1.50 9.80
N ILE A 101 -18.32 -1.62 9.27
CA ILE A 101 -18.59 -2.05 7.90
C ILE A 101 -19.31 -0.89 7.20
N GLY A 102 -18.69 -0.32 6.16
CA GLY A 102 -19.29 0.79 5.40
C GLY A 102 -19.53 2.08 6.21
N GLY A 103 -18.86 2.26 7.35
CA GLY A 103 -19.04 3.43 8.23
C GLY A 103 -20.08 3.22 9.34
N HIS A 104 -20.76 2.08 9.37
CA HIS A 104 -21.66 1.69 10.45
C HIS A 104 -20.98 0.66 11.36
N LYS A 105 -21.24 0.72 12.66
CA LYS A 105 -20.85 -0.35 13.59
C LYS A 105 -21.63 -1.60 13.21
N ALA A 106 -20.91 -2.69 12.98
CA ALA A 106 -21.51 -4.02 12.82
C ALA A 106 -22.07 -4.53 14.15
#